data_AF-A0A959J4Z4-F1
#
_entry.id   AF-A0A959J4Z4-F1
#
_cell.length_a   1.000
_cell.length_b   1.000
_cell.length_c   1.000
_cell.angle_alpha   90.00
_cell.angle_beta   90.00
_cell.angle_gamma   90.00
#
_symmetry.space_group_name_H-M   'P 1'
#
loop_
_entity.id
_entity.type
_entity.pdbx_description
1 polymer ?
#
loop_
_entity_poly.entity_id
_entity_poly.type
_entity_poly.pdbx_seq_one_letter_code
_entity_poly.pdbx_strand_id
1 'polypeptide(L)'
;MKTSHFLLFFMLISLFSCTNLTTETPEPENQNQVYNENPIRFSALEVGQKSAYVMLIGSNYSDSLNFDDFYYFNDTLIVEIISEDENGFLVEEYTTPGSVPLYNMSDTTYQYYLKVENDLLKVYHPDAQYGILSYLFWHSVDSLDLTPFTNQEIQIKGWKTSLEYCECDHFGYVQNYELFGMTYDYLNVSVRDFFMAVDGDGTTFVYSNTDGLVRTTSYSWWGQTGTGWDLLGSN
;
A
#
# COMPACT_ATOMS: atom_id res chain seq x y z
N MET A 1 -83.37 -12.05 3.97
CA MET A 1 -83.13 -12.50 2.58
C MET A 1 -82.10 -11.59 1.93
N LYS A 2 -81.23 -12.18 1.11
CA LYS A 2 -80.12 -11.60 0.30
C LYS A 2 -78.74 -11.52 0.99
N THR A 3 -78.06 -12.67 0.94
CA THR A 3 -76.73 -12.88 0.35
C THR A 3 -75.90 -11.66 -0.05
N SER A 4 -74.63 -11.62 0.37
CA SER A 4 -73.50 -11.45 -0.57
C SER A 4 -72.16 -11.90 0.02
N HIS A 5 -71.34 -12.47 -0.86
CA HIS A 5 -70.07 -13.16 -0.66
C HIS A 5 -68.84 -12.22 -0.67
N PHE A 6 -67.68 -12.82 -0.35
CA PHE A 6 -66.32 -12.42 -0.75
C PHE A 6 -65.76 -11.18 -0.03
N LEU A 7 -64.49 -11.08 0.37
CA LEU A 7 -63.27 -11.73 -0.13
C LEU A 7 -62.19 -11.65 0.96
N LEU A 8 -61.45 -12.74 1.10
CA LEU A 8 -60.22 -12.87 1.88
C LEU A 8 -59.14 -11.98 1.22
N PHE A 9 -58.53 -11.04 1.94
CA PHE A 9 -57.23 -10.51 1.52
C PHE A 9 -56.26 -10.56 2.69
N PHE A 10 -55.53 -11.66 2.72
CA PHE A 10 -54.28 -11.85 3.45
C PHE A 10 -53.33 -10.73 3.00
N MET A 11 -53.12 -9.72 3.84
CA MET A 11 -52.05 -8.75 3.60
C MET A 11 -50.74 -9.47 3.95
N LEU A 12 -50.08 -9.98 2.91
CA LEU A 12 -48.74 -10.54 2.98
C LEU A 12 -47.79 -9.50 3.55
N ILE A 13 -47.10 -9.89 4.61
CA ILE A 13 -45.95 -9.24 5.18
C ILE A 13 -44.84 -9.24 4.12
N SER A 14 -44.69 -8.14 3.39
CA SER A 14 -43.47 -7.86 2.63
C SER A 14 -42.58 -6.98 3.49
N LEU A 15 -41.93 -7.61 4.48
CA LEU A 15 -40.69 -7.06 5.05
C LEU A 15 -39.65 -7.15 3.93
N PHE A 16 -39.56 -6.10 3.13
CA PHE A 16 -38.35 -5.80 2.38
C PHE A 16 -37.29 -5.45 3.43
N SER A 17 -36.64 -6.49 3.97
CA SER A 17 -35.28 -6.33 4.47
C SER A 17 -34.44 -5.95 3.26
N CYS A 18 -34.22 -4.65 3.08
CA CYS A 18 -32.99 -4.17 2.47
C CYS A 18 -31.86 -4.72 3.34
N THR A 19 -31.35 -5.88 2.96
CA THR A 19 -29.97 -6.24 3.26
C THR A 19 -29.13 -5.11 2.69
N ASN A 20 -28.54 -4.31 3.58
CA ASN A 20 -27.39 -3.50 3.23
C ASN A 20 -26.38 -4.49 2.64
N LEU A 21 -26.23 -4.48 1.31
CA LEU A 21 -24.99 -4.93 0.72
C LEU A 21 -23.97 -3.91 1.21
N THR A 22 -23.28 -4.24 2.30
CA THR A 22 -21.91 -3.76 2.45
C THR A 22 -21.19 -4.23 1.20
N THR A 23 -20.87 -3.29 0.30
CA THR A 23 -19.80 -3.47 -0.67
C THR A 23 -18.50 -3.53 0.12
N GLU A 24 -18.30 -4.63 0.86
CA GLU A 24 -16.96 -5.05 1.20
C GLU A 24 -16.33 -5.39 -0.15
N THR A 25 -15.43 -4.54 -0.61
CA THR A 25 -14.50 -4.92 -1.67
C THR A 25 -13.85 -6.20 -1.19
N PRO A 26 -14.06 -7.35 -1.86
CA PRO A 26 -13.55 -8.60 -1.34
C PRO A 26 -12.04 -8.46 -1.24
N GLU A 27 -11.52 -8.60 -0.01
CA GLU A 27 -10.12 -8.95 0.20
C GLU A 27 -9.83 -10.11 -0.75
N PRO A 28 -8.78 -10.03 -1.59
CA PRO A 28 -8.62 -10.92 -2.72
C PRO A 28 -8.76 -12.39 -2.29
N GLU A 29 -9.95 -12.97 -2.53
CA GLU A 29 -10.26 -14.33 -2.15
C GLU A 29 -9.32 -15.24 -2.94
N ASN A 30 -8.36 -15.85 -2.23
CA ASN A 30 -7.57 -16.95 -2.73
C ASN A 30 -6.76 -16.62 -4.00
N GLN A 31 -6.00 -15.52 -3.97
CA GLN A 31 -4.82 -15.42 -4.84
C GLN A 31 -3.92 -16.62 -4.51
N ASN A 32 -3.58 -17.45 -5.50
CA ASN A 32 -2.59 -18.52 -5.34
C ASN A 32 -1.36 -17.92 -4.64
N GLN A 33 -1.22 -18.20 -3.35
CA GLN A 33 -0.49 -17.36 -2.42
C GLN A 33 0.98 -17.30 -2.83
N VAL A 34 1.38 -16.18 -3.44
CA VAL A 34 2.79 -15.84 -3.57
C VAL A 34 3.23 -15.42 -2.18
N TYR A 35 3.67 -16.43 -1.42
CA TYR A 35 4.19 -16.24 -0.09
C TYR A 35 5.63 -15.77 -0.14
N ASN A 36 5.95 -14.82 0.72
CA ASN A 36 7.33 -14.40 0.93
C ASN A 36 8.02 -15.42 1.86
N GLU A 37 8.75 -16.39 1.29
CA GLU A 37 9.51 -17.37 2.09
C GLU A 37 10.73 -16.75 2.80
N ASN A 38 11.25 -15.62 2.28
CA ASN A 38 12.32 -14.83 2.90
C ASN A 38 12.14 -13.34 2.56
N PRO A 39 11.18 -12.62 3.18
CA PRO A 39 10.92 -11.22 2.86
C PRO A 39 12.14 -10.34 3.15
N ILE A 40 12.25 -9.24 2.43
CA ILE A 40 13.26 -8.21 2.68
C ILE A 40 13.02 -7.58 4.05
N ARG A 41 14.00 -7.68 4.94
CA ARG A 41 13.97 -7.07 6.29
C ARG A 41 15.14 -6.12 6.45
N PHE A 42 14.87 -4.87 6.79
CA PHE A 42 15.93 -3.85 6.86
C PHE A 42 16.97 -4.13 7.96
N SER A 43 16.56 -4.81 9.05
CA SER A 43 17.46 -5.17 10.15
C SER A 43 18.49 -6.24 9.79
N ALA A 44 18.27 -6.97 8.69
CA ALA A 44 19.08 -8.09 8.26
C ALA A 44 18.96 -8.27 6.74
N LEU A 45 19.37 -7.24 5.98
CA LEU A 45 19.44 -7.33 4.53
C LEU A 45 20.43 -8.42 4.12
N GLU A 46 20.00 -9.29 3.21
CA GLU A 46 20.84 -10.34 2.65
C GLU A 46 20.47 -10.65 1.19
N VAL A 47 21.46 -11.06 0.40
CA VAL A 47 21.23 -11.50 -0.98
C VAL A 47 20.31 -12.72 -1.00
N GLY A 48 19.31 -12.69 -1.87
CA GLY A 48 18.28 -13.73 -2.01
C GLY A 48 16.99 -13.47 -1.25
N GLN A 49 16.90 -12.41 -0.45
CA GLN A 49 15.62 -11.95 0.10
C GLN A 49 14.69 -11.47 -1.01
N LYS A 50 13.40 -11.80 -0.89
CA LYS A 50 12.36 -11.52 -1.88
C LYS A 50 11.05 -11.16 -1.22
N SER A 51 10.50 -10.02 -1.60
CA SER A 51 9.18 -9.55 -1.22
C SER A 51 8.27 -9.39 -2.43
N ALA A 52 7.08 -9.97 -2.34
CA ALA A 52 6.00 -9.82 -3.30
C ALA A 52 4.93 -8.87 -2.76
N TYR A 53 4.39 -8.04 -3.64
CA TYR A 53 3.37 -7.05 -3.32
C TYR A 53 2.21 -7.14 -4.30
N VAL A 54 1.02 -6.84 -3.84
CA VAL A 54 -0.18 -6.70 -4.68
C VAL A 54 -0.51 -5.23 -4.90
N MET A 55 -0.87 -4.89 -6.13
CA MET A 55 -1.22 -3.51 -6.47
C MET A 55 -2.60 -3.15 -5.92
N LEU A 56 -2.71 -1.96 -5.35
CA LEU A 56 -3.98 -1.31 -5.03
C LEU A 56 -4.14 -0.03 -5.85
N ILE A 57 -5.38 0.28 -6.24
CA ILE A 57 -5.74 1.57 -6.82
C ILE A 57 -6.87 2.18 -6.01
N GLY A 58 -6.64 3.40 -5.54
CA GLY A 58 -7.58 4.19 -4.76
C GLY A 58 -8.13 5.37 -5.52
N SER A 59 -9.32 5.81 -5.14
CA SER A 59 -10.03 6.96 -5.70
C SER A 59 -10.64 7.84 -4.60
N ASN A 60 -11.09 9.03 -5.00
CA ASN A 60 -11.66 10.05 -4.13
C ASN A 60 -10.74 10.45 -2.96
N TYR A 61 -9.46 10.73 -3.22
CA TYR A 61 -8.46 11.02 -2.17
C TYR A 61 -8.91 12.09 -1.15
N SER A 62 -9.50 13.20 -1.60
CA SER A 62 -9.91 14.32 -0.74
C SER A 62 -11.14 14.06 0.13
N ASP A 63 -11.89 12.99 -0.12
CA ASP A 63 -13.01 12.62 0.73
C ASP A 63 -12.47 12.01 2.03
N SER A 64 -12.45 12.82 3.10
CA SER A 64 -11.98 12.43 4.43
C SER A 64 -12.94 11.48 5.17
N LEU A 65 -14.13 11.23 4.62
CA LEU A 65 -15.11 10.30 5.15
C LEU A 65 -15.14 8.97 4.39
N ASN A 66 -14.56 8.93 3.18
CA ASN A 66 -14.51 7.74 2.34
C ASN A 66 -13.09 7.19 2.20
N PHE A 67 -12.85 6.07 2.89
CA PHE A 67 -11.58 5.35 2.88
C PHE A 67 -11.60 4.10 2.00
N ASP A 68 -12.80 3.62 1.67
CA ASP A 68 -13.03 2.29 1.09
C ASP A 68 -13.19 2.31 -0.43
N ASP A 69 -13.03 3.47 -1.05
CA ASP A 69 -13.01 3.60 -2.51
C ASP A 69 -11.64 3.21 -3.08
N PHE A 70 -11.36 1.92 -3.04
CA PHE A 70 -10.19 1.29 -3.63
C PHE A 70 -10.48 -0.16 -4.00
N TYR A 71 -9.57 -0.73 -4.79
CA TYR A 71 -9.61 -2.13 -5.15
C TYR A 71 -8.19 -2.65 -5.43
N TYR A 72 -8.02 -3.96 -5.27
CA TYR A 72 -6.79 -4.66 -5.61
C TYR A 72 -6.83 -5.14 -7.06
N PHE A 73 -5.67 -5.13 -7.69
CA PHE A 73 -5.43 -5.82 -8.95
C PHE A 73 -4.72 -7.14 -8.70
N ASN A 74 -4.73 -8.03 -9.70
CA ASN A 74 -3.96 -9.27 -9.67
C ASN A 74 -2.48 -9.07 -10.03
N ASP A 75 -2.09 -7.84 -10.33
CA ASP A 75 -0.70 -7.47 -10.63
C ASP A 75 0.16 -7.67 -9.39
N THR A 76 1.21 -8.48 -9.54
CA THR A 76 2.16 -8.75 -8.47
C THR A 76 3.50 -8.09 -8.79
N LEU A 77 3.97 -7.24 -7.91
CA LEU A 77 5.33 -6.69 -7.93
C LEU A 77 6.24 -7.63 -7.13
N ILE A 78 7.36 -8.01 -7.73
CA ILE A 78 8.43 -8.77 -7.07
C ILE A 78 9.62 -7.85 -6.86
N VAL A 79 10.15 -7.88 -5.65
CA VAL A 79 11.32 -7.12 -5.23
C VAL A 79 12.33 -8.09 -4.63
N GLU A 80 13.54 -8.13 -5.19
CA GLU A 80 14.56 -9.11 -4.83
C GLU A 80 15.92 -8.46 -4.60
N ILE A 81 16.64 -8.87 -3.55
CA ILE A 81 18.04 -8.50 -3.35
C ILE A 81 18.91 -9.46 -4.17
N ILE A 82 19.49 -8.97 -5.27
CA ILE A 82 20.19 -9.81 -6.24
C ILE A 82 21.71 -9.85 -6.03
N SER A 83 22.31 -8.84 -5.42
CA SER A 83 23.74 -8.81 -5.11
C SER A 83 24.07 -7.81 -3.99
N GLU A 84 25.30 -7.88 -3.48
CA GLU A 84 25.86 -6.92 -2.53
C GLU A 84 27.24 -6.47 -3.02
N ASP A 85 27.51 -5.17 -2.96
CA ASP A 85 28.80 -4.58 -3.28
C ASP A 85 29.12 -3.36 -2.37
N GLU A 86 30.12 -2.54 -2.74
CA GLU A 86 30.52 -1.37 -1.97
C GLU A 86 29.44 -0.28 -1.82
N ASN A 87 28.42 -0.29 -2.68
CA ASN A 87 27.24 0.57 -2.62
C ASN A 87 26.14 0.00 -1.70
N GLY A 88 26.25 -1.25 -1.26
CA GLY A 88 25.23 -1.93 -0.45
C GLY A 88 24.53 -3.03 -1.23
N PHE A 89 23.23 -3.19 -1.00
CA PHE A 89 22.43 -4.28 -1.56
C PHE A 89 21.73 -3.83 -2.83
N LEU A 90 22.09 -4.42 -3.97
CA LEU A 90 21.40 -4.18 -5.24
C LEU A 90 20.05 -4.90 -5.22
N VAL A 91 19.00 -4.11 -5.39
CA VAL A 91 17.62 -4.54 -5.48
C VAL A 91 17.16 -4.51 -6.92
N GLU A 92 16.38 -5.51 -7.30
CA GLU A 92 15.67 -5.58 -8.56
C GLU A 92 14.16 -5.60 -8.31
N GLU A 93 13.42 -4.78 -9.06
CA GLU A 93 11.96 -4.68 -9.03
C GLU A 93 11.36 -4.99 -10.39
N TYR A 94 10.35 -5.86 -10.45
CA TYR A 94 9.63 -6.17 -11.68
C TYR A 94 8.21 -6.68 -11.40
N THR A 95 7.29 -6.41 -12.31
CA THR A 95 5.93 -6.97 -12.26
C THR A 95 5.89 -8.36 -12.91
N THR A 96 4.98 -9.22 -12.45
CA THR A 96 4.80 -10.56 -13.02
C THR A 96 4.26 -10.49 -14.46
N PRO A 97 4.56 -11.47 -15.34
CA PRO A 97 4.05 -11.48 -16.71
C PRO A 97 2.52 -11.38 -16.79
N GLY A 98 2.02 -10.52 -17.69
CA GLY A 98 0.59 -10.27 -17.84
C GLY A 98 0.05 -9.19 -16.91
N SER A 99 0.92 -8.51 -16.16
CA SER A 99 0.51 -7.38 -15.34
C SER A 99 0.08 -6.19 -16.22
N VAL A 100 -0.86 -5.38 -15.74
CA VAL A 100 -1.27 -4.13 -16.37
C VAL A 100 -0.18 -3.08 -16.11
N PRO A 101 0.41 -2.46 -17.15
CA PRO A 101 1.40 -1.41 -16.96
C PRO A 101 0.79 -0.25 -16.18
N LEU A 102 1.50 0.18 -15.14
CA LEU A 102 1.15 1.41 -14.42
C LEU A 102 1.35 2.62 -15.32
N TYR A 103 0.49 3.63 -15.18
CA TYR A 103 0.62 4.87 -15.93
C TYR A 103 2.01 5.48 -15.71
N ASN A 104 2.74 5.75 -16.80
CA ASN A 104 4.14 6.23 -16.81
C ASN A 104 5.21 5.26 -16.27
N MET A 105 4.87 3.99 -16.00
CA MET A 105 5.85 2.94 -15.69
C MET A 105 5.74 1.84 -16.73
N SER A 106 6.79 1.68 -17.53
CA SER A 106 6.87 0.60 -18.52
C SER A 106 6.95 -0.77 -17.82
N ASP A 107 6.63 -1.85 -18.53
CA ASP A 107 6.98 -3.23 -18.12
C ASP A 107 8.51 -3.39 -18.15
N THR A 108 9.17 -2.77 -17.17
CA THR A 108 10.62 -2.69 -17.08
C THR A 108 11.06 -3.07 -15.70
N THR A 109 12.14 -3.84 -15.67
CA THR A 109 12.89 -4.10 -14.46
C THR A 109 13.57 -2.80 -14.00
N TYR A 110 13.36 -2.42 -12.76
CA TYR A 110 14.07 -1.31 -12.12
C TYR A 110 15.12 -1.84 -11.16
N GLN A 111 16.20 -1.09 -10.99
CA GLN A 111 17.29 -1.43 -10.08
C GLN A 111 17.72 -0.21 -9.26
N TYR A 112 18.01 -0.43 -7.99
CA TYR A 112 18.55 0.56 -7.06
C TYR A 112 19.25 -0.15 -5.89
N TYR A 113 19.96 0.61 -5.08
CA TYR A 113 20.64 0.13 -3.89
C TYR A 113 19.87 0.48 -2.62
N LEU A 114 19.83 -0.50 -1.72
CA LEU A 114 19.48 -0.31 -0.32
C LEU A 114 20.74 -0.34 0.53
N LYS A 115 20.86 0.61 1.46
CA LYS A 115 21.97 0.65 2.40
C LYS A 115 21.51 1.17 3.75
N VAL A 116 21.78 0.42 4.82
CA VAL A 116 21.47 0.84 6.19
C VAL A 116 22.69 1.53 6.79
N GLU A 117 22.55 2.81 7.14
CA GLU A 117 23.61 3.60 7.78
C GLU A 117 23.01 4.53 8.85
N ASN A 118 23.51 4.46 10.09
CA ASN A 118 23.06 5.29 11.21
C ASN A 118 21.53 5.28 11.41
N ASP A 119 20.93 4.10 11.44
CA ASP A 119 19.48 3.89 11.57
C ASP A 119 18.65 4.49 10.43
N LEU A 120 19.27 4.83 9.30
CA LEU A 120 18.58 5.23 8.07
C LEU A 120 18.70 4.13 7.02
N LEU A 121 17.59 3.77 6.40
CA LEU A 121 17.59 3.06 5.13
C LEU A 121 17.78 4.08 4.02
N LYS A 122 18.93 4.10 3.37
CA LYS A 122 19.17 4.87 2.15
C LYS A 122 18.69 4.09 0.94
N VAL A 123 18.02 4.78 0.03
CA VAL A 123 17.51 4.23 -1.23
C VAL A 123 18.06 5.10 -2.35
N TYR A 124 18.93 4.54 -3.21
CA TYR A 124 19.60 5.35 -4.22
C TYR A 124 20.12 4.52 -5.39
N HIS A 125 20.45 5.17 -6.50
CA HIS A 125 21.21 4.56 -7.59
C HIS A 125 22.41 5.47 -7.89
N PRO A 126 23.65 4.96 -7.95
CA PRO A 126 24.85 5.79 -8.04
C PRO A 126 24.87 6.69 -9.30
N ASP A 127 24.27 6.22 -10.39
CA ASP A 127 24.19 6.97 -11.66
C ASP A 127 22.91 7.82 -11.81
N ALA A 128 22.02 7.83 -10.81
CA ALA A 128 20.76 8.56 -10.90
C ALA A 128 20.95 10.05 -10.56
N GLN A 129 20.78 10.91 -11.57
CA GLN A 129 20.89 12.37 -11.38
C GLN A 129 19.62 12.99 -10.78
N TYR A 130 18.44 12.39 -10.99
CA TYR A 130 17.13 12.98 -10.67
C TYR A 130 16.30 12.08 -9.75
N GLY A 131 16.95 11.28 -8.91
CA GLY A 131 16.30 10.25 -8.10
C GLY A 131 16.17 8.92 -8.84
N ILE A 132 15.72 7.91 -8.11
CA ILE A 132 15.57 6.56 -8.65
C ILE A 132 14.27 6.40 -9.44
N LEU A 133 14.20 5.33 -10.22
CA LEU A 133 12.95 4.78 -10.73
C LEU A 133 12.66 3.53 -9.90
N SER A 134 11.50 3.49 -9.25
CA SER A 134 11.05 2.35 -8.44
C SER A 134 9.53 2.33 -8.36
N TYR A 135 8.94 1.15 -8.32
CA TYR A 135 7.52 0.95 -8.01
C TYR A 135 7.21 1.20 -6.54
N LEU A 136 8.14 0.86 -5.64
CA LEU A 136 7.95 1.02 -4.20
C LEU A 136 8.23 2.43 -3.69
N PHE A 137 9.26 3.08 -4.24
CA PHE A 137 9.79 4.36 -3.76
C PHE A 137 9.54 5.53 -4.72
N TRP A 138 9.00 5.27 -5.91
CA TRP A 138 8.78 6.24 -6.99
C TRP A 138 10.02 7.11 -7.22
N HIS A 139 9.89 8.43 -7.06
CA HIS A 139 10.97 9.41 -7.17
C HIS A 139 11.24 10.14 -5.84
N SER A 140 10.60 9.73 -4.73
CA SER A 140 10.36 10.60 -3.58
C SER A 140 11.08 10.19 -2.29
N VAL A 141 11.96 9.18 -2.34
CA VAL A 141 12.67 8.70 -1.15
C VAL A 141 14.18 8.64 -1.34
N ASP A 142 14.86 9.56 -0.64
CA ASP A 142 16.30 9.46 -0.43
C ASP A 142 16.64 8.49 0.72
N SER A 143 15.85 8.54 1.80
CA SER A 143 16.02 7.65 2.96
C SER A 143 14.77 7.51 3.82
N LEU A 144 14.67 6.43 4.59
CA LEU A 144 13.66 6.18 5.62
C LEU A 144 14.32 6.03 7.00
N ASP A 145 13.71 6.57 8.05
CA ASP A 145 14.21 6.43 9.43
C ASP A 145 13.73 5.11 10.02
N LEU A 146 14.67 4.23 10.35
CA LEU A 146 14.40 2.91 10.92
C LEU A 146 14.19 2.96 12.44
N THR A 147 14.43 4.11 13.07
CA THR A 147 14.10 4.33 14.47
C THR A 147 12.58 4.40 14.62
N PRO A 148 11.97 3.65 15.57
CA PRO A 148 10.53 3.75 15.80
C PRO A 148 10.09 5.18 16.12
N PHE A 149 9.20 5.74 15.30
CA PHE A 149 8.63 7.06 15.55
C PHE A 149 7.72 7.00 16.78
N THR A 150 7.83 7.94 17.72
CA THR A 150 7.03 7.93 18.96
C THR A 150 6.11 9.14 19.11
N ASN A 151 6.04 9.98 18.08
CA ASN A 151 5.41 11.30 18.18
C ASN A 151 3.87 11.25 18.07
N GLN A 152 3.32 10.42 17.17
CA GLN A 152 1.88 10.34 16.94
C GLN A 152 1.49 8.97 16.39
N GLU A 153 0.40 8.40 16.92
CA GLU A 153 -0.24 7.24 16.31
C GLU A 153 -1.12 7.68 15.12
N ILE A 154 -0.95 7.01 13.97
CA ILE A 154 -1.64 7.25 12.72
C ILE A 154 -2.48 6.01 12.40
N GLN A 155 -3.76 6.20 12.10
CA GLN A 155 -4.60 5.10 11.62
C GLN A 155 -4.45 4.98 10.11
N ILE A 156 -4.32 3.75 9.62
CA ILE A 156 -4.44 3.41 8.20
C ILE A 156 -5.87 2.93 7.99
N LYS A 157 -6.61 3.55 7.08
CA LYS A 157 -8.01 3.24 6.79
C LYS A 157 -8.17 3.06 5.28
N GLY A 158 -8.64 1.87 4.89
CA GLY A 158 -8.69 1.47 3.48
C GLY A 158 -7.32 1.70 2.83
N TRP A 159 -7.25 2.60 1.84
CA TRP A 159 -6.02 2.91 1.12
C TRP A 159 -5.28 4.18 1.58
N LYS A 160 -5.79 4.92 2.58
CA LYS A 160 -5.23 6.20 3.03
C LYS A 160 -4.87 6.19 4.51
N THR A 161 -4.28 7.28 4.99
CA THR A 161 -4.12 7.53 6.44
C THR A 161 -5.29 8.34 6.98
N SER A 162 -5.43 8.40 8.31
CA SER A 162 -6.39 9.26 9.00
C SER A 162 -5.95 10.72 9.12
N LEU A 163 -4.78 11.08 8.57
CA LEU A 163 -4.29 12.44 8.63
C LEU A 163 -5.07 13.33 7.66
N GLU A 164 -5.29 14.58 8.06
CA GLU A 164 -5.80 15.60 7.16
C GLU A 164 -4.72 16.00 6.16
N TYR A 165 -5.14 16.40 4.96
CA TYR A 165 -4.22 16.92 3.96
C TYR A 165 -3.45 18.14 4.49
N CYS A 166 -2.14 18.11 4.28
CA CYS A 166 -1.28 19.28 4.34
C CYS A 166 -0.24 19.21 3.23
N GLU A 167 0.33 20.35 2.89
CA GLU A 167 1.51 20.45 2.03
C GLU A 167 2.80 20.28 2.86
N CYS A 168 2.86 19.19 3.63
CA CYS A 168 3.89 18.97 4.63
C CYS A 168 4.12 17.48 4.88
N ASP A 169 5.28 17.14 5.45
CA ASP A 169 5.58 15.76 5.80
C ASP A 169 5.08 15.47 7.21
N HIS A 170 4.46 14.30 7.38
CA HIS A 170 4.05 13.76 8.65
C HIS A 170 4.75 12.43 8.93
N PHE A 171 5.22 12.29 10.15
CA PHE A 171 5.79 11.04 10.64
C PHE A 171 4.96 10.57 11.83
N GLY A 172 4.86 9.27 12.02
CA GLY A 172 4.13 8.69 13.13
C GLY A 172 4.21 7.18 13.08
N TYR A 173 3.38 6.49 13.84
CA TYR A 173 3.41 5.04 13.91
C TYR A 173 2.00 4.45 13.90
N VAL A 174 1.90 3.18 13.58
CA VAL A 174 0.68 2.39 13.76
C VAL A 174 1.03 1.13 14.54
N GLN A 175 0.13 0.70 15.43
CA GLN A 175 0.29 -0.52 16.21
C GLN A 175 -0.77 -1.55 15.84
N ASN A 176 -0.41 -2.83 15.94
CA ASN A 176 -1.31 -3.95 15.64
C ASN A 176 -2.01 -3.80 14.28
N TYR A 177 -1.25 -3.36 13.27
CA TYR A 177 -1.79 -3.18 11.92
C TYR A 177 -2.03 -4.54 11.28
N GLU A 178 -3.22 -4.73 10.72
CA GLU A 178 -3.60 -5.98 10.05
C GLU A 178 -3.63 -5.78 8.54
N LEU A 179 -2.96 -6.66 7.80
CA LEU A 179 -2.97 -6.69 6.34
C LEU A 179 -2.88 -8.13 5.87
N PHE A 180 -3.89 -8.60 5.11
CA PHE A 180 -3.97 -9.97 4.59
C PHE A 180 -3.79 -11.06 5.66
N GLY A 181 -4.43 -10.86 6.82
CA GLY A 181 -4.36 -11.77 7.97
C GLY A 181 -3.02 -11.77 8.72
N MET A 182 -2.06 -10.93 8.33
CA MET A 182 -0.81 -10.70 9.08
C MET A 182 -1.00 -9.53 10.04
N THR A 183 -0.58 -9.70 11.29
CA THR A 183 -0.53 -8.62 12.29
C THR A 183 0.89 -8.12 12.45
N TYR A 184 1.07 -6.81 12.29
CA TYR A 184 2.32 -6.10 12.51
C TYR A 184 2.22 -5.31 13.81
N ASP A 185 3.05 -5.65 14.79
CA ASP A 185 3.00 -5.07 16.13
C ASP A 185 3.22 -3.55 16.11
N TYR A 186 4.18 -3.09 15.31
CA TYR A 186 4.58 -1.69 15.23
C TYR A 186 5.19 -1.35 13.87
N LEU A 187 4.60 -0.38 13.17
CA LEU A 187 5.14 0.14 11.91
C LEU A 187 5.30 1.66 12.00
N ASN A 188 6.41 2.17 11.49
CA ASN A 188 6.59 3.58 11.14
C ASN A 188 5.69 3.93 9.96
N VAL A 189 5.11 5.12 10.00
CA VAL A 189 4.34 5.73 8.93
C VAL A 189 5.00 7.05 8.57
N SER A 190 5.46 7.16 7.32
CA SER A 190 6.02 8.39 6.74
C SER A 190 5.11 8.86 5.62
N VAL A 191 4.38 9.94 5.85
CA VAL A 191 3.59 10.66 4.85
C VAL A 191 4.42 11.83 4.34
N ARG A 192 4.64 11.91 3.03
CA ARG A 192 5.48 12.89 2.37
C ARG A 192 4.66 13.63 1.32
N ASP A 193 4.03 14.71 1.75
CA ASP A 193 3.13 15.50 0.92
C ASP A 193 3.76 16.87 0.56
N PHE A 194 5.02 17.12 0.93
CA PHE A 194 5.71 18.38 0.60
C PHE A 194 5.67 18.72 -0.90
N PHE A 195 5.86 17.75 -1.79
CA PHE A 195 5.86 17.97 -3.24
C PHE A 195 4.48 18.30 -3.80
N MET A 196 3.39 18.04 -3.06
CA MET A 196 2.04 18.40 -3.48
C MET A 196 1.86 19.92 -3.57
N ALA A 197 2.67 20.70 -2.83
CA ALA A 197 2.69 22.17 -2.91
C ALA A 197 3.12 22.70 -4.30
N VAL A 198 3.79 21.87 -5.10
CA VAL A 198 4.33 22.21 -6.43
C VAL A 198 3.80 21.25 -7.50
N ASP A 199 2.57 20.78 -7.33
CA ASP A 199 1.87 19.87 -8.25
C ASP A 199 2.53 18.49 -8.43
N GLY A 200 3.35 18.07 -7.46
CA GLY A 200 3.84 16.70 -7.35
C GLY A 200 2.87 15.76 -6.64
N ASP A 201 3.21 14.48 -6.61
CA ASP A 201 2.45 13.47 -5.88
C ASP A 201 2.84 13.47 -4.39
N GLY A 202 1.87 13.10 -3.55
CA GLY A 202 2.10 12.74 -2.16
C GLY A 202 2.40 11.25 -2.05
N THR A 203 3.15 10.86 -1.01
CA THR A 203 3.49 9.44 -0.80
C THR A 203 3.37 9.04 0.66
N THR A 204 2.95 7.81 0.92
CA THR A 204 2.94 7.22 2.26
C THR A 204 3.73 5.93 2.24
N PHE A 205 4.66 5.79 3.19
CA PHE A 205 5.41 4.56 3.46
C PHE A 205 5.03 4.02 4.83
N VAL A 206 4.69 2.74 4.90
CA VAL A 206 4.38 2.02 6.12
C VAL A 206 5.38 0.86 6.24
N TYR A 207 6.24 0.90 7.26
CA TYR A 207 7.41 0.04 7.31
C TYR A 207 7.94 -0.15 8.73
N SER A 208 8.81 -1.13 8.94
CA SER A 208 9.62 -1.23 10.14
C SER A 208 10.99 -1.78 9.82
N ASN A 209 11.91 -1.69 10.79
CA ASN A 209 13.22 -2.31 10.64
C ASN A 209 13.12 -3.85 10.50
N THR A 210 12.18 -4.47 11.22
CA THR A 210 12.04 -5.93 11.30
C THR A 210 11.20 -6.53 10.18
N ASP A 211 10.23 -5.78 9.65
CA ASP A 211 9.25 -6.28 8.69
C ASP A 211 9.48 -5.73 7.27
N GLY A 212 10.40 -4.77 7.12
CA GLY A 212 10.65 -4.12 5.84
C GLY A 212 9.54 -3.14 5.47
N LEU A 213 9.31 -2.94 4.17
CA LEU A 213 8.22 -2.11 3.65
C LEU A 213 6.95 -2.95 3.58
N VAL A 214 5.91 -2.57 4.33
CA VAL A 214 4.64 -3.29 4.41
C VAL A 214 3.61 -2.72 3.43
N ARG A 215 3.56 -1.40 3.32
CA ARG A 215 2.70 -0.70 2.36
C ARG A 215 3.41 0.53 1.85
N THR A 216 3.16 0.84 0.59
CA THR A 216 3.53 2.11 0.01
C THR A 216 2.40 2.60 -0.88
N THR A 217 2.05 3.89 -0.80
CA THR A 217 1.07 4.51 -1.71
C THR A 217 1.58 5.83 -2.27
N SER A 218 1.32 6.10 -3.54
CA SER A 218 1.47 7.41 -4.17
C SER A 218 0.11 7.91 -4.62
N TYR A 219 -0.15 9.20 -4.44
CA TYR A 219 -1.46 9.79 -4.71
C TYR A 219 -1.37 11.25 -5.12
N SER A 220 -2.37 11.67 -5.88
CA SER A 220 -2.51 13.05 -6.33
C SER A 220 -3.76 13.68 -5.72
N TRP A 221 -3.58 14.82 -5.04
CA TRP A 221 -4.72 15.63 -4.59
C TRP A 221 -5.51 16.16 -5.79
N TRP A 222 -4.86 16.48 -6.90
CA TRP A 222 -5.56 17.01 -8.08
C TRP A 222 -6.26 15.91 -8.88
N GLY A 223 -5.60 14.77 -9.04
CA GLY A 223 -6.15 13.59 -9.73
C GLY A 223 -7.21 12.86 -8.91
N GLN A 224 -7.24 13.05 -7.59
CA GLN A 224 -8.12 12.34 -6.64
C GLN A 224 -7.92 10.82 -6.65
N THR A 225 -6.84 10.34 -7.25
CA THR A 225 -6.50 8.92 -7.40
C THR A 225 -5.15 8.63 -6.77
N GLY A 226 -4.94 7.38 -6.40
CA GLY A 226 -3.64 6.89 -5.98
C GLY A 226 -3.43 5.44 -6.35
N THR A 227 -2.18 5.03 -6.31
CA THR A 227 -1.75 3.65 -6.52
C THR A 227 -0.84 3.28 -5.35
N GLY A 228 -0.91 2.03 -4.90
CA GLY A 228 0.02 1.51 -3.93
C GLY A 228 0.35 0.05 -4.13
N TRP A 229 1.23 -0.42 -3.25
CA TRP A 229 1.69 -1.79 -3.19
C TRP A 229 1.63 -2.27 -1.75
N ASP A 230 0.92 -3.38 -1.54
CA ASP A 230 0.76 -4.02 -0.24
C ASP A 230 1.52 -5.32 -0.20
N LEU A 231 2.33 -5.49 0.85
CA LEU A 231 3.13 -6.69 1.05
C LEU A 231 2.21 -7.90 1.18
N LEU A 232 2.43 -8.89 0.31
CA LEU A 232 1.80 -10.20 0.45
C LEU A 232 2.44 -10.92 1.65
N GLY A 233 1.63 -11.60 2.45
CA GLY A 233 2.09 -12.24 3.69
C GLY A 233 3.25 -13.22 3.51
N SER A 234 4.00 -13.43 4.59
CA SER A 234 4.94 -14.55 4.74
C SER A 234 4.29 -15.58 5.67
N ASN A 235 4.38 -16.88 5.36
CA ASN A 235 3.92 -17.95 6.25
C ASN A 235 4.87 -18.13 7.44
#